data_AF-A0A1X7VLN3-F1
#
_entry.id   AF-A0A1X7VLN3-F1
#
_cell.length_a   1.000
_cell.length_b   1.000
_cell.length_c   1.000
_cell.angle_alpha   90.00
_cell.angle_beta   90.00
_cell.angle_gamma   90.00
#
_symmetry.space_group_name_H-M   'P 1'
#
loop_
_entity.id
_entity.type
_entity.pdbx_description
1 polymer ?
#
loop_
_entity_poly.entity_id
_entity_poly.type
_entity_poly.pdbx_seq_one_letter_code
_entity_poly.pdbx_strand_id
1 'polypeptide(L)'
;MKVLFASLVLIAILGATIAQDSYGGGYGRGRSYGRRPYGRPPYGGSHRPGSGYHSGYRYPPYKRVCPKLPDPKDGSVNVTGRYPGQKAIYSCNEGFQLVGFARRSCSRSGKWSGEAPICKRVNCGPLPHIANGAVSIHPDTRLGSTATYTCNSGYKLVGHDTRTCLANGEWSGQEPSCM
;
A
#
# COMPACT_ATOMS: atom_id res chain seq x y z
N MET A 1 21.25 21.27 -39.36
CA MET A 1 20.48 22.39 -39.94
C MET A 1 19.28 22.66 -39.03
N LYS A 2 19.25 23.84 -38.39
CA LYS A 2 18.07 24.66 -38.01
C LYS A 2 17.02 23.99 -37.08
N VAL A 3 16.63 24.49 -35.90
CA VAL A 3 16.70 25.83 -35.26
C VAL A 3 16.51 25.68 -33.72
N LEU A 4 17.13 26.58 -32.96
CA LEU A 4 16.97 26.87 -31.53
C LEU A 4 15.70 27.71 -31.22
N PHE A 5 15.56 28.11 -29.94
CA PHE A 5 14.69 29.13 -29.33
C PHE A 5 13.36 28.61 -28.77
N ALA A 6 12.83 29.06 -27.63
CA ALA A 6 13.33 29.77 -26.44
C ALA A 6 12.13 29.84 -25.49
N SER A 7 12.44 29.95 -24.19
CA SER A 7 11.56 30.24 -23.07
C SER A 7 10.44 31.23 -23.33
N LEU A 8 9.28 31.05 -22.68
CA LEU A 8 8.46 32.17 -22.18
C LEU A 8 7.66 31.72 -20.94
N VAL A 9 8.21 32.12 -19.79
CA VAL A 9 7.50 32.22 -18.50
C VAL A 9 6.63 33.47 -18.57
N LEU A 10 5.33 33.35 -18.33
CA LEU A 10 4.43 34.48 -18.11
C LEU A 10 3.79 34.39 -16.72
N ILE A 11 4.38 35.15 -15.80
CA ILE A 11 3.80 35.73 -14.59
C ILE A 11 3.19 37.08 -15.10
N ALA A 12 2.02 37.62 -14.78
CA ALA A 12 1.36 37.80 -13.49
C ALA A 12 -0.04 38.48 -13.67
N ILE A 13 -0.95 38.20 -12.71
CA ILE A 13 -1.84 39.11 -11.95
C ILE A 13 -2.95 39.89 -12.69
N LEU A 14 -4.20 39.67 -12.26
CA LEU A 14 -5.26 40.61 -11.81
C LEU A 14 -6.37 39.69 -11.22
N GLY A 15 -6.79 39.70 -9.95
CA GLY A 15 -7.19 40.82 -9.10
C GLY A 15 -8.70 41.04 -9.19
N ALA A 16 -9.53 40.24 -8.50
CA ALA A 16 -10.95 40.56 -8.26
C ALA A 16 -11.51 39.86 -7.00
N THR A 17 -11.56 40.61 -5.91
CA THR A 17 -12.46 40.44 -4.77
C THR A 17 -13.89 40.83 -5.18
N ILE A 18 -14.91 39.99 -4.92
CA ILE A 18 -16.30 40.44 -4.83
C ILE A 18 -16.95 39.81 -3.60
N ALA A 19 -17.54 40.70 -2.79
CA ALA A 19 -18.21 40.47 -1.54
C ALA A 19 -19.64 39.89 -1.72
N GLN A 20 -20.08 39.21 -0.66
CA GLN A 20 -21.41 39.13 -0.05
C GLN A 20 -22.65 39.30 -0.94
N ASP A 21 -23.59 38.36 -0.80
CA ASP A 21 -25.00 38.73 -0.70
C ASP A 21 -25.73 37.93 0.38
N SER A 22 -26.46 38.70 1.18
CA SER A 22 -27.20 38.29 2.37
C SER A 22 -28.67 38.61 2.08
N TYR A 23 -29.56 37.62 2.15
CA TYR A 23 -31.00 37.88 2.20
C TYR A 23 -31.60 37.11 3.39
N GLY A 24 -32.01 37.87 4.42
CA GLY A 24 -33.02 37.46 5.40
C GLY A 24 -34.39 37.41 4.72
N GLY A 25 -35.50 37.03 5.36
CA GLY A 25 -35.82 36.59 6.70
C GLY A 25 -37.30 36.17 6.66
N GLY A 26 -37.77 35.37 7.61
CA GLY A 26 -39.15 34.89 7.62
C GLY A 26 -39.58 34.45 9.01
N TYR A 27 -40.22 35.36 9.74
CA TYR A 27 -40.83 35.15 11.04
C TYR A 27 -42.14 34.35 10.90
N GLY A 28 -42.27 33.24 11.63
CA GLY A 28 -43.48 32.43 11.69
C GLY A 28 -43.70 31.88 13.11
N ARG A 29 -44.85 32.24 13.69
CA ARG A 29 -45.22 32.10 15.10
C ARG A 29 -45.46 30.64 15.55
N GLY A 30 -44.90 30.32 16.73
CA GLY A 30 -45.56 29.69 17.88
C GLY A 30 -46.44 28.45 17.69
N ARG A 31 -45.98 27.31 18.22
CA ARG A 31 -46.79 26.45 19.11
C ARG A 31 -45.98 26.01 20.32
N SER A 32 -46.55 26.31 21.48
CA SER A 32 -46.03 26.04 22.82
C SER A 32 -46.08 24.53 23.11
N TYR A 33 -44.93 23.88 23.23
CA TYR A 33 -44.84 22.61 23.94
C TYR A 33 -44.44 22.92 25.38
N GLY A 34 -45.40 22.70 26.28
CA GLY A 34 -45.32 23.05 27.69
C GLY A 34 -44.04 22.54 28.35
N ARG A 35 -43.42 23.45 29.12
CA ARG A 35 -42.39 23.14 30.09
C ARG A 35 -42.94 22.12 31.08
N ARG A 36 -42.46 20.87 31.02
CA ARG A 36 -42.63 19.92 32.12
C ARG A 36 -41.70 20.35 33.25
N PRO A 37 -42.17 20.44 34.51
CA PRO A 37 -41.33 20.82 35.64
C PRO A 37 -40.21 19.80 35.82
N TYR A 38 -39.05 20.29 36.28
CA TYR A 38 -37.95 19.46 36.78
C TYR A 38 -38.44 18.62 37.96
N GLY A 39 -39.01 17.45 37.64
CA GLY A 39 -39.32 16.39 38.58
C GLY A 39 -38.01 15.71 39.00
N ARG A 40 -37.59 16.01 40.23
CA ARG A 40 -36.54 15.34 40.98
C ARG A 40 -36.80 13.82 40.98
N PRO A 41 -35.91 12.96 40.45
CA PRO A 41 -36.02 11.52 40.68
C PRO A 41 -35.80 11.25 42.18
N PRO A 42 -36.72 10.56 42.86
CA PRO A 42 -36.52 10.20 44.25
C PRO A 42 -35.71 8.90 44.32
N TYR A 43 -34.82 8.85 45.30
CA TYR A 43 -34.04 7.69 45.75
C TYR A 43 -32.80 7.30 44.93
N GLY A 44 -31.67 7.39 45.63
CA GLY A 44 -30.36 7.01 45.15
C GLY A 44 -30.29 5.53 44.78
N GLY A 45 -29.87 5.28 43.55
CA GLY A 45 -29.26 4.03 43.14
C GLY A 45 -27.77 4.27 42.99
N SER A 46 -26.98 3.62 43.84
CA SER A 46 -25.54 3.47 43.64
C SER A 46 -25.30 2.87 42.25
N HIS A 47 -24.67 3.63 41.34
CA HIS A 47 -24.18 3.09 40.08
C HIS A 47 -23.07 2.07 40.39
N ARG A 48 -23.48 0.81 40.63
CA ARG A 48 -22.62 -0.34 40.40
C ARG A 48 -22.41 -0.48 38.90
N PRO A 49 -21.19 -0.74 38.41
CA PRO A 49 -20.96 -1.06 37.02
C PRO A 49 -21.50 -2.47 36.76
N GLY A 50 -22.78 -2.55 36.40
CA GLY A 50 -23.48 -3.81 36.14
C GLY A 50 -24.50 -3.62 35.02
N SER A 51 -24.13 -4.10 33.84
CA SER A 51 -25.01 -4.67 32.81
C SER A 51 -26.34 -3.95 32.54
N GLY A 52 -26.28 -2.80 31.86
CA GLY A 52 -27.46 -2.14 31.29
C GLY A 52 -27.97 -2.87 30.04
N TYR A 53 -29.19 -3.41 30.14
CA TYR A 53 -29.96 -4.00 29.05
C TYR A 53 -30.59 -2.88 28.21
N HIS A 54 -29.95 -2.55 27.09
CA HIS A 54 -30.54 -1.66 26.09
C HIS A 54 -31.40 -2.50 25.13
N SER A 55 -32.73 -2.36 25.27
CA SER A 55 -33.76 -2.65 24.26
C SER A 55 -33.55 -3.92 23.41
N GLY A 56 -33.95 -5.09 23.91
CA GLY A 56 -34.51 -6.23 23.15
C GLY A 56 -33.72 -6.90 22.01
N TYR A 57 -32.61 -6.34 21.53
CA TYR A 57 -31.74 -6.95 20.53
C TYR A 57 -30.63 -7.69 21.24
N ARG A 58 -30.60 -9.01 21.08
CA ARG A 58 -29.46 -9.84 21.49
C ARG A 58 -28.29 -9.50 20.55
N TYR A 59 -27.58 -8.39 20.79
CA TYR A 59 -26.30 -8.14 20.13
C TYR A 59 -25.40 -9.31 20.57
N PRO A 60 -24.94 -10.17 19.65
CA PRO A 60 -23.97 -11.20 20.02
C PRO A 60 -22.77 -10.47 20.63
N PRO A 61 -22.10 -11.03 21.65
CA PRO A 61 -20.82 -10.51 22.13
C PRO A 61 -19.79 -10.76 21.02
N TYR A 62 -19.88 -9.98 19.95
CA TYR A 62 -19.12 -10.16 18.73
C TYR A 62 -17.72 -9.67 19.03
N LYS A 63 -16.89 -10.56 19.58
CA LYS A 63 -15.45 -10.39 19.62
C LYS A 63 -14.97 -10.44 18.17
N ARG A 64 -15.06 -9.30 17.46
CA ARG A 64 -14.61 -9.10 16.06
C ARG A 64 -13.08 -9.02 16.00
N VAL A 65 -12.40 -9.99 16.61
CA VAL A 65 -10.95 -10.05 16.69
C VAL A 65 -10.47 -11.00 15.60
N CYS A 66 -9.59 -10.51 14.75
CA CYS A 66 -9.00 -11.32 13.71
C CYS A 66 -8.13 -12.45 14.29
N PRO A 67 -8.02 -13.58 13.58
CA PRO A 67 -7.17 -14.69 14.00
C PRO A 67 -5.70 -14.26 14.04
N LYS A 68 -4.90 -14.94 14.87
CA LYS A 68 -3.44 -14.80 14.84
C LYS A 68 -2.95 -15.29 13.47
N LEU A 69 -2.11 -14.49 12.83
CA LEU A 69 -1.49 -14.87 11.56
C LEU A 69 -0.19 -15.62 11.85
N PRO A 70 0.07 -16.75 11.17
CA PRO A 70 1.39 -17.34 11.13
C PRO A 70 2.31 -16.52 10.24
N ASP A 71 3.62 -16.64 10.47
CA ASP A 71 4.62 -16.14 9.54
C ASP A 71 4.54 -16.92 8.22
N PRO A 72 4.69 -16.23 7.07
CA PRO A 72 4.83 -16.91 5.79
C PRO A 72 6.15 -17.70 5.79
N LYS A 73 6.20 -18.76 4.98
CA LYS A 73 7.47 -19.47 4.74
C LYS A 73 8.49 -18.49 4.14
N ASP A 74 9.72 -18.51 4.63
CA ASP A 74 10.82 -17.63 4.19
C ASP A 74 10.51 -16.12 4.33
N GLY A 75 9.72 -15.76 5.35
CA GLY A 75 9.40 -14.37 5.68
C GLY A 75 8.83 -14.21 7.08
N SER A 76 8.27 -13.03 7.34
CA SER A 76 7.64 -12.67 8.62
C SER A 76 6.43 -11.78 8.43
N VAL A 77 5.54 -11.75 9.42
CA VAL A 77 4.40 -10.83 9.48
C VAL A 77 4.45 -9.94 10.71
N ASN A 78 4.51 -8.63 10.52
CA ASN A 78 4.38 -7.64 11.57
C ASN A 78 2.90 -7.22 11.72
N VAL A 79 2.32 -7.46 12.90
CA VAL A 79 0.91 -7.19 13.16
C VAL A 79 0.76 -6.12 14.25
N THR A 80 0.10 -5.00 13.93
CA THR A 80 -0.12 -3.89 14.88
C THR A 80 -1.17 -4.21 15.94
N GLY A 81 -2.08 -5.13 15.62
CA GLY A 81 -3.13 -5.61 16.50
C GLY A 81 -4.12 -6.49 15.74
N ARG A 82 -5.14 -6.99 16.44
CA ARG A 82 -6.15 -7.90 15.86
C ARG A 82 -7.57 -7.36 15.89
N TYR A 83 -7.75 -6.07 16.19
CA TYR A 83 -9.06 -5.40 16.17
C TYR A 83 -9.35 -4.79 14.80
N PRO A 84 -10.63 -4.50 14.46
CA PRO A 84 -10.97 -3.89 13.19
C PRO A 84 -10.17 -2.60 12.92
N GLY A 85 -9.63 -2.46 11.72
CA GLY A 85 -8.75 -1.37 11.30
C GLY A 85 -7.25 -1.61 11.54
N GLN A 86 -6.88 -2.60 12.35
CA GLN A 86 -5.47 -2.99 12.54
C GLN A 86 -4.89 -3.63 11.29
N LYS A 87 -3.56 -3.56 11.15
CA LYS A 87 -2.85 -3.95 9.93
C LYS A 87 -1.87 -5.08 10.22
N ALA A 88 -1.72 -5.96 9.24
CA ALA A 88 -0.67 -6.94 9.14
C ALA A 88 0.19 -6.61 7.92
N ILE A 89 1.49 -6.49 8.10
CA ILE A 89 2.47 -6.16 7.06
C ILE A 89 3.44 -7.32 6.94
N TYR A 90 3.53 -7.89 5.75
CA TYR A 90 4.36 -9.03 5.45
C TYR A 90 5.67 -8.57 4.81
N SER A 91 6.75 -9.25 5.18
CA SER A 91 8.09 -9.05 4.62
C SER A 91 8.73 -10.40 4.34
N CYS A 92 9.53 -10.49 3.28
CA CYS A 92 10.27 -11.71 2.95
C CYS A 92 11.71 -11.62 3.47
N ASN A 93 12.30 -12.77 3.74
CA ASN A 93 13.72 -12.88 4.07
C ASN A 93 14.58 -12.51 2.87
N GLU A 94 15.87 -12.24 3.12
CA GLU A 94 16.83 -11.95 2.06
C GLU A 94 16.87 -13.07 1.01
N GLY A 95 16.93 -12.68 -0.27
CA GLY A 95 16.87 -13.64 -1.39
C GLY A 95 15.45 -14.09 -1.77
N PHE A 96 14.42 -13.55 -1.14
CA PHE A 96 13.02 -13.81 -1.48
C PHE A 96 12.26 -12.52 -1.80
N GLN A 97 11.38 -12.59 -2.79
CA GLN A 97 10.48 -11.53 -3.21
C GLN A 97 9.04 -11.86 -2.78
N LEU A 98 8.32 -10.81 -2.39
CA LEU A 98 6.94 -10.91 -1.95
C LEU A 98 6.00 -10.92 -3.15
N VAL A 99 5.22 -11.99 -3.30
CA VAL A 99 4.22 -12.14 -4.35
C VAL A 99 2.82 -12.02 -3.73
N GLY A 100 2.11 -10.95 -4.11
CA GLY A 100 0.79 -10.60 -3.58
C GLY A 100 0.81 -9.27 -2.82
N PHE A 101 -0.24 -8.98 -2.06
CA PHE A 101 -0.34 -7.75 -1.29
C PHE A 101 0.42 -7.85 0.03
N ALA A 102 1.41 -6.96 0.23
CA ALA A 102 2.20 -6.90 1.46
C ALA A 102 1.37 -6.55 2.71
N ARG A 103 0.19 -5.93 2.55
CA ARG A 103 -0.62 -5.42 3.66
C ARG A 103 -2.02 -6.03 3.67
N ARG A 104 -2.44 -6.49 4.84
CA ARG A 104 -3.82 -6.91 5.12
C ARG A 104 -4.37 -6.08 6.27
N SER A 105 -5.69 -5.87 6.27
CA SER A 105 -6.39 -5.11 7.30
C SER A 105 -7.45 -5.99 7.98
N CYS A 106 -7.57 -5.89 9.29
CA CYS A 106 -8.60 -6.59 10.03
C CYS A 106 -9.95 -5.90 9.79
N SER A 107 -10.92 -6.64 9.27
CA SER A 107 -12.25 -6.10 8.96
C SER A 107 -13.17 -6.10 10.19
N ARG A 108 -14.27 -5.35 10.11
CA ARG A 108 -15.32 -5.34 11.15
C ARG A 108 -16.00 -6.69 11.33
N SER A 109 -15.83 -7.65 10.42
CA SER A 109 -16.35 -9.01 10.57
C SER A 109 -15.43 -9.93 11.39
N GLY A 110 -14.24 -9.47 11.78
CA GLY A 110 -13.24 -10.28 12.48
C GLY A 110 -12.41 -11.16 11.54
N LYS A 111 -12.33 -10.80 10.26
CA LYS A 111 -11.50 -11.49 9.25
C LYS A 111 -10.47 -10.54 8.65
N TRP A 112 -9.26 -11.04 8.39
CA TRP A 112 -8.25 -10.32 7.62
C TRP A 112 -8.69 -10.17 6.16
N SER A 113 -8.43 -9.00 5.57
CA SER A 113 -8.72 -8.74 4.16
C SER A 113 -7.79 -9.55 3.25
N GLY A 114 -8.30 -9.97 2.10
CA GLY A 114 -7.51 -10.64 1.06
C GLY A 114 -6.79 -11.90 1.53
N GLU A 115 -5.84 -12.35 0.72
CA GLU A 115 -5.02 -13.53 0.98
C GLU A 115 -3.66 -13.15 1.55
N ALA A 116 -3.01 -14.10 2.23
CA ALA A 116 -1.63 -13.91 2.66
C ALA A 116 -0.71 -13.97 1.43
N PRO A 117 0.25 -13.04 1.28
CA PRO A 117 1.24 -13.14 0.22
C PRO A 117 2.19 -14.32 0.48
N ILE A 118 2.91 -14.71 -0.56
CA ILE A 118 3.93 -15.77 -0.49
C ILE A 118 5.30 -15.18 -0.80
N CYS A 119 6.33 -15.69 -0.13
CA CYS A 119 7.72 -15.38 -0.44
C CYS A 119 8.25 -16.41 -1.43
N LYS A 120 8.66 -15.93 -2.61
CA LYS A 120 9.32 -16.77 -3.63
C LYS A 120 10.78 -16.39 -3.72
N ARG A 121 11.68 -17.34 -3.97
CA ARG A 121 13.09 -17.01 -4.22
C ARG A 121 13.19 -16.00 -5.37
N VAL A 122 14.10 -15.05 -5.24
CA VAL A 122 14.42 -14.08 -6.29
C VAL A 122 15.03 -14.84 -7.46
N ASN A 123 14.51 -14.55 -8.65
CA ASN A 123 14.97 -15.09 -9.91
C ASN A 123 14.73 -14.03 -10.98
N CYS A 124 15.80 -13.58 -11.64
CA CYS A 124 15.77 -12.54 -12.67
C CYS A 124 15.36 -13.06 -14.05
N GLY A 125 15.17 -14.37 -14.17
CA GLY A 125 14.78 -15.03 -15.41
C GLY A 125 15.91 -15.13 -16.43
N PRO A 126 15.66 -15.83 -17.55
CA PRO A 126 16.61 -15.93 -18.65
C PRO A 126 16.78 -14.58 -19.34
N LEU A 127 17.98 -14.35 -19.89
CA LEU A 127 18.26 -13.20 -20.75
C LEU A 127 18.06 -13.58 -22.22
N PRO A 128 17.60 -12.65 -23.06
CA PRO A 128 17.47 -12.90 -24.49
C PRO A 128 18.86 -13.00 -25.16
N HIS A 129 18.88 -13.56 -26.36
CA HIS A 129 20.08 -13.54 -27.19
C HIS A 129 20.34 -12.13 -27.73
N ILE A 130 21.61 -11.72 -27.74
CA ILE A 130 22.05 -10.47 -28.36
C ILE A 130 22.51 -10.71 -29.80
N ALA A 131 22.29 -9.74 -30.69
CA ALA A 131 22.78 -9.81 -32.05
C ALA A 131 24.32 -9.74 -32.07
N ASN A 132 24.94 -10.52 -32.97
CA ASN A 132 26.40 -10.55 -33.16
C ASN A 132 27.20 -10.84 -31.88
N GLY A 133 26.61 -11.58 -30.94
CA GLY A 133 27.27 -11.98 -29.71
C GLY A 133 26.53 -13.10 -29.00
N ALA A 134 26.94 -13.36 -27.77
CA ALA A 134 26.36 -14.36 -26.89
C ALA A 134 26.29 -13.82 -25.46
N VAL A 135 25.40 -14.42 -24.67
CA VAL A 135 25.29 -14.21 -23.23
C VAL A 135 25.46 -15.55 -22.54
N SER A 136 26.30 -15.60 -21.51
CA SER A 136 26.46 -16.75 -20.63
C SER A 136 26.09 -16.35 -19.21
N ILE A 137 25.34 -17.20 -18.51
CA ILE A 137 24.85 -16.92 -17.15
C ILE A 137 25.45 -17.95 -16.20
N HIS A 138 25.96 -17.50 -15.06
CA HIS A 138 26.52 -18.36 -14.02
C HIS A 138 26.16 -17.91 -12.59
N PRO A 139 25.86 -18.84 -11.67
CA PRO A 139 25.60 -20.26 -11.89
C PRO A 139 24.18 -20.54 -12.43
N ASP A 140 23.24 -19.65 -12.17
CA ASP A 140 21.85 -19.72 -12.64
C ASP A 140 21.27 -18.29 -12.76
N THR A 141 19.96 -18.11 -12.66
CA THR A 141 19.30 -16.81 -12.78
C THR A 141 18.85 -16.23 -11.43
N ARG A 142 19.34 -16.76 -10.31
CA ARG A 142 18.97 -16.32 -8.94
C ARG A 142 19.79 -15.13 -8.49
N LEU A 143 19.34 -14.50 -7.41
CA LEU A 143 20.00 -13.36 -6.76
C LEU A 143 21.53 -13.56 -6.67
N GLY A 144 22.28 -12.56 -7.15
CA GLY A 144 23.74 -12.56 -7.13
C GLY A 144 24.40 -13.29 -8.29
N SER A 145 23.65 -14.01 -9.13
CA SER A 145 24.19 -14.61 -10.35
C SER A 145 24.63 -13.54 -11.35
N THR A 146 25.60 -13.88 -12.20
CA THR A 146 26.20 -12.95 -13.16
C THR A 146 26.00 -13.46 -14.58
N ALA A 147 25.57 -12.55 -15.45
CA ALA A 147 25.50 -12.74 -16.89
C ALA A 147 26.66 -11.99 -17.55
N THR A 148 27.42 -12.70 -18.39
CA THR A 148 28.58 -12.17 -19.12
C THR A 148 28.30 -12.19 -20.62
N TYR A 149 28.51 -11.05 -21.28
CA TYR A 149 28.27 -10.83 -22.69
C TYR A 149 29.57 -10.85 -23.48
N THR A 150 29.56 -11.52 -24.62
CA THR A 150 30.70 -11.62 -25.54
C THR A 150 30.25 -11.33 -26.96
N CYS A 151 31.05 -10.57 -27.72
CA CYS A 151 30.77 -10.29 -29.12
C CYS A 151 31.49 -11.29 -30.03
N ASN A 152 30.87 -11.59 -31.17
CA ASN A 152 31.48 -12.39 -32.23
C ASN A 152 32.68 -11.66 -32.85
N SER A 153 33.56 -12.42 -33.51
CA SER A 153 34.72 -11.84 -34.19
C SER A 153 34.30 -10.76 -35.18
N GLY A 154 34.97 -9.60 -35.13
CA GLY A 154 34.68 -8.43 -35.96
C GLY A 154 33.76 -7.40 -35.32
N TYR A 155 33.11 -7.71 -34.19
CA TYR A 155 32.23 -6.78 -33.46
C TYR A 155 32.84 -6.32 -32.15
N LYS A 156 32.46 -5.11 -31.71
CA LYS A 156 32.89 -4.54 -30.43
C LYS A 156 31.71 -4.39 -29.48
N LEU A 157 31.93 -4.74 -28.21
CA LEU A 157 30.94 -4.57 -27.16
C LEU A 157 30.80 -3.09 -26.79
N VAL A 158 29.57 -2.60 -26.78
CA VAL A 158 29.18 -1.27 -26.32
C VAL A 158 28.31 -1.42 -25.07
N GLY A 159 28.79 -0.93 -23.94
CA GLY A 159 28.14 -1.06 -22.63
C GLY A 159 28.98 -1.90 -21.65
N HIS A 160 28.34 -2.36 -20.58
CA HIS A 160 28.96 -3.26 -19.60
C HIS A 160 28.92 -4.70 -20.11
N ASP A 161 30.04 -5.41 -19.95
CA ASP A 161 30.18 -6.83 -20.29
C ASP A 161 29.47 -7.77 -19.32
N THR A 162 29.04 -7.25 -18.16
CA THR A 162 28.45 -8.04 -17.10
C THR A 162 27.19 -7.39 -16.53
N ARG A 163 26.22 -8.23 -16.15
CA ARG A 163 25.02 -7.85 -15.41
C ARG A 163 24.78 -8.84 -14.28
N THR A 164 24.35 -8.36 -13.12
CA THR A 164 24.12 -9.17 -11.92
C THR A 164 22.64 -9.21 -11.58
N CYS A 165 22.11 -10.37 -11.18
CA CYS A 165 20.73 -10.50 -10.74
C CYS A 165 20.54 -9.82 -9.38
N LEU A 166 19.65 -8.84 -9.30
CA LEU A 166 19.40 -8.01 -8.12
C LEU A 166 18.22 -8.52 -7.29
N ALA A 167 18.11 -8.03 -6.04
CA ALA A 167 17.08 -8.45 -5.08
C ALA A 167 15.65 -8.11 -5.52
N ASN A 168 15.48 -7.14 -6.43
CA ASN A 168 14.19 -6.79 -7.02
C ASN A 168 13.74 -7.78 -8.12
N GLY A 169 14.55 -8.79 -8.45
CA GLY A 169 14.25 -9.74 -9.52
C GLY A 169 14.58 -9.22 -10.91
N GLU A 170 15.46 -8.22 -11.03
CA GLU A 170 15.90 -7.69 -12.32
C GLU A 170 17.43 -7.81 -12.48
N TRP A 171 17.87 -7.96 -13.73
CA TRP A 171 19.30 -7.90 -14.06
C TRP A 171 19.79 -6.45 -14.04
N SER A 172 20.90 -6.20 -13.36
CA SER A 172 21.48 -4.87 -13.21
C SER A 172 21.80 -4.20 -14.54
N GLY A 173 21.73 -2.88 -14.59
CA GLY A 173 22.16 -2.09 -15.75
C GLY A 173 21.34 -2.37 -17.03
N GLN A 174 21.82 -1.82 -18.14
CA GLN A 174 21.22 -1.99 -19.46
C GLN A 174 21.88 -3.14 -20.22
N GLU A 175 21.13 -3.75 -21.13
CA GLU A 175 21.66 -4.76 -22.04
C GLU A 175 22.70 -4.13 -22.99
N PRO A 176 23.92 -4.69 -23.11
CA PRO A 176 24.93 -4.19 -24.02
C PRO A 176 24.63 -4.58 -25.47
N SER A 177 25.34 -3.97 -26.41
CA SER A 177 25.21 -4.26 -27.85
C SER A 177 26.55 -4.59 -28.49
N CYS A 178 26.55 -5.40 -29.55
CA CYS A 178 27.72 -5.69 -30.37
C CYS A 178 27.58 -4.97 -31.72
N MET A 179 28.48 -4.01 -31.98
CA MET A 179 28.48 -3.15 -33.17
C MET A 179 29.76 -3.27 -33.98
#